data_AF-A0AA88LQ31-F1
#
_entry.id   AF-A0AA88LQ31-F1
#
_cell.length_a   1.000
_cell.length_b   1.000
_cell.length_c   1.000
_cell.angle_alpha   90.00
_cell.angle_beta   90.00
_cell.angle_gamma   90.00
#
_symmetry.space_group_name_H-M   'P 1'
#
loop_
_entity.id
_entity.type
_entity.pdbx_description
1 polymer ?
#
loop_
_entity_poly.entity_id
_entity_poly.type
_entity_poly.pdbx_seq_one_letter_code
_entity_poly.pdbx_strand_id
1 'polypeptide(L)'
;MESRASLSILALLIGFTQALYLNQPEHVDITSRILTINNGSSKELLEGDILLPRTRNALVCRDNSCFWKKSSNGLVQVPYVLSNVFSSSDRTVITNAMASFHNKTCIRFIPRTNQPDYLSIESQDGCFSDVGRSGGAQVLSEHELNHALGFYHEHSRSDRDSYVTINWENIDPSSKSSFKLRNTNNLNTTYDYSSVMHYGRTAFSINGLDTITPIPDPSVEIGQRTDLSAIDILRINKLYKC
;
A
#
# COMPACT_ATOMS: atom_id res chain seq x y z
N MET A 1 11.88 -35.61 56.84
CA MET A 1 10.60 -35.30 57.52
C MET A 1 10.48 -33.79 57.55
N GLU A 2 9.58 -33.08 56.88
CA GLU A 2 8.33 -33.33 56.13
C GLU A 2 8.18 -32.13 55.16
N SER A 3 7.99 -32.33 53.86
CA SER A 3 6.73 -32.12 53.11
C SER A 3 5.84 -30.95 53.56
N ARG A 4 5.62 -30.00 52.63
CA ARG A 4 4.41 -29.17 52.35
C ARG A 4 4.86 -27.95 51.53
N ALA A 5 4.19 -27.44 50.50
CA ALA A 5 3.15 -27.89 49.59
C ALA A 5 3.22 -26.91 48.39
N SER A 6 2.98 -27.39 47.17
CA SER A 6 2.83 -26.56 45.98
C SER A 6 1.72 -25.51 46.16
N LEU A 7 1.99 -24.26 45.79
CA LEU A 7 0.97 -23.30 45.37
C LEU A 7 1.29 -22.82 43.96
N SER A 8 0.46 -23.31 43.04
CA SER A 8 0.29 -22.79 41.69
C SER A 8 -0.06 -21.29 41.74
N ILE A 9 0.74 -20.44 41.11
CA ILE A 9 0.32 -19.10 40.71
C ILE A 9 0.25 -19.10 39.19
N LEU A 10 -0.91 -19.52 38.71
CA LEU A 10 -1.47 -19.16 37.43
C LEU A 10 -2.02 -17.73 37.56
N ALA A 11 -1.94 -16.98 36.46
CA ALA A 11 -2.51 -15.65 36.19
C ALA A 11 -1.58 -14.44 36.41
N LEU A 12 -1.22 -13.84 35.26
CA LEU A 12 -1.03 -12.41 34.95
C LEU A 12 0.20 -12.14 34.06
N LEU A 13 0.23 -12.78 32.89
CA LEU A 13 1.05 -12.34 31.74
C LEU A 13 0.19 -12.00 30.51
N ILE A 14 -1.10 -11.71 30.71
CA ILE A 14 -2.03 -11.26 29.65
C ILE A 14 -2.32 -9.75 29.77
N GLY A 15 -1.53 -9.01 30.58
CA GLY A 15 -1.79 -7.60 30.88
C GLY A 15 -0.89 -6.58 30.16
N PHE A 16 0.24 -6.99 29.57
CA PHE A 16 1.23 -6.04 29.05
C PHE A 16 1.14 -5.72 27.56
N THR A 17 0.29 -6.42 26.80
CA THR A 17 0.10 -6.15 25.36
C THR A 17 -1.07 -5.22 25.06
N GLN A 18 -2.00 -5.01 26.00
CA GLN A 18 -3.10 -4.05 25.83
C GLN A 18 -2.74 -2.61 26.25
N ALA A 19 -1.76 -2.43 27.13
CA ALA A 19 -1.36 -1.10 27.58
C ALA A 19 -0.64 -0.26 26.51
N LEU A 20 -0.06 -0.89 25.48
CA LEU A 20 0.55 -0.19 24.34
C LEU A 20 -0.47 0.19 23.25
N TYR A 21 -1.69 -0.34 23.29
CA TYR A 21 -2.74 -0.05 22.31
C TYR A 21 -3.61 1.16 22.66
N LEU A 22 -3.54 1.67 23.90
CA LEU A 22 -4.45 2.71 24.41
C LEU A 22 -3.87 4.14 24.40
N ASN A 23 -2.72 4.36 23.76
CA ASN A 23 -2.07 5.69 23.69
C ASN A 23 -1.72 6.14 22.27
N GLN A 24 -2.42 5.64 21.24
CA GLN A 24 -2.34 6.25 19.91
C GLN A 24 -3.40 7.36 19.82
N PRO A 25 -3.05 8.60 19.46
CA PRO A 25 -4.01 9.68 19.35
C PRO A 25 -5.09 9.32 18.34
N GLU A 26 -6.34 9.66 18.65
CA GLU A 26 -7.59 9.28 17.97
C GLU A 26 -7.71 9.77 16.50
N HIS A 27 -6.63 10.28 15.90
CA HIS A 27 -6.61 10.98 14.62
C HIS A 27 -5.42 10.63 13.70
N VAL A 28 -4.77 9.48 13.87
CA VAL A 28 -3.71 9.04 12.94
C VAL A 28 -4.34 8.27 11.76
N ASP A 29 -4.27 8.85 10.56
CA ASP A 29 -4.80 8.22 9.35
C ASP A 29 -4.03 6.92 9.00
N ILE A 30 -4.66 6.03 8.23
CA ILE A 30 -4.10 4.71 7.92
C ILE A 30 -2.78 4.81 7.13
N THR A 31 -2.60 5.83 6.28
CA THR A 31 -1.32 6.10 5.62
C THR A 31 -0.24 6.32 6.68
N SER A 32 -0.51 7.21 7.64
CA SER A 32 0.43 7.52 8.72
C SER A 32 0.76 6.28 9.57
N ARG A 33 -0.18 5.34 9.74
CA ARG A 33 0.09 4.04 10.38
C ARG A 33 1.02 3.16 9.54
N ILE A 34 0.76 3.00 8.24
CA ILE A 34 1.62 2.25 7.30
C ILE A 34 3.06 2.81 7.36
N LEU A 35 3.18 4.13 7.25
CA LEU A 35 4.47 4.82 7.26
C LEU A 35 5.21 4.65 8.60
N THR A 36 4.48 4.67 9.72
CA THR A 36 5.05 4.44 11.06
C THR A 36 5.57 3.02 11.22
N ILE A 37 4.82 2.02 10.74
CA ILE A 37 5.25 0.62 10.73
C ILE A 37 6.51 0.47 9.87
N ASN A 38 6.55 1.14 8.72
CA ASN A 38 7.67 1.10 7.78
C ASN A 38 8.93 1.83 8.25
N ASN A 39 8.81 2.84 9.12
CA ASN A 39 9.96 3.54 9.68
C ASN A 39 10.90 2.62 10.48
N GLY A 40 10.36 1.52 11.04
CA GLY A 40 11.14 0.47 11.71
C GLY A 40 11.61 -0.66 10.79
N SER A 41 11.25 -0.64 9.50
CA SER A 41 11.60 -1.69 8.55
C SER A 41 13.07 -1.59 8.15
N SER A 42 13.72 -2.74 7.92
CA SER A 42 15.08 -2.81 7.38
C SER A 42 15.14 -2.55 5.87
N LYS A 43 14.00 -2.28 5.21
CA LYS A 43 13.91 -2.06 3.77
C LYS A 43 14.16 -0.59 3.43
N GLU A 44 14.90 -0.35 2.34
CA GLU A 44 14.96 0.98 1.74
C GLU A 44 13.72 1.19 0.86
N LEU A 45 12.79 2.02 1.35
CA LEU A 45 11.50 2.26 0.72
C LEU A 45 11.43 3.68 0.13
N LEU A 46 10.99 3.73 -1.12
CA LEU A 46 10.61 4.94 -1.83
C LEU A 46 9.16 5.27 -1.48
N GLU A 47 8.84 6.54 -1.21
CA GLU A 47 7.48 6.88 -0.81
C GLU A 47 6.98 6.02 0.35
N GLY A 48 7.88 5.63 1.27
CA GLY A 48 7.51 4.90 2.48
C GLY A 48 7.10 3.44 2.31
N ASP A 49 6.58 2.99 1.18
CA ASP A 49 6.04 1.64 0.95
C ASP A 49 6.33 1.06 -0.46
N ILE A 50 7.05 1.79 -1.32
CA ILE A 50 7.48 1.25 -2.61
C ILE A 50 8.91 0.72 -2.46
N LEU A 51 9.14 -0.56 -2.75
CA LEU A 51 10.50 -1.08 -2.81
C LEU A 51 11.30 -0.32 -3.86
N LEU A 52 12.50 0.17 -3.50
CA LEU A 52 13.37 0.85 -4.45
C LEU A 52 13.61 -0.07 -5.67
N PRO A 53 13.16 0.31 -6.87
CA PRO A 53 13.35 -0.54 -8.02
C PRO A 53 14.84 -0.66 -8.30
N ARG A 54 15.31 -1.88 -8.60
CA ARG A 54 16.71 -2.15 -8.97
C ARG A 54 17.13 -1.44 -10.27
N THR A 55 16.20 -0.81 -10.96
CA THR A 55 16.40 0.04 -12.14
C THR A 55 15.87 1.45 -11.87
N ARG A 56 16.60 2.47 -12.32
CA ARG A 56 16.27 3.88 -12.08
C ARG A 56 15.05 4.34 -12.90
N ASN A 57 14.15 5.05 -12.22
CA ASN A 57 13.02 5.86 -12.70
C ASN A 57 11.66 5.18 -12.91
N ALA A 58 10.61 5.98 -12.70
CA ALA A 58 9.19 5.66 -12.80
C ALA A 58 8.85 4.74 -13.99
N LEU A 59 7.86 3.86 -13.84
CA LEU A 59 7.48 2.82 -14.81
C LEU A 59 6.92 3.38 -16.13
N VAL A 60 7.76 4.06 -16.91
CA VAL A 60 7.59 4.30 -18.34
C VAL A 60 8.01 3.00 -19.02
N CYS A 61 7.06 2.08 -19.11
CA CYS A 61 7.32 0.75 -19.64
C CYS A 61 7.21 0.74 -21.17
N ARG A 62 8.33 1.00 -21.88
CA ARG A 62 8.34 1.15 -23.36
C ARG A 62 7.79 -0.06 -24.11
N ASP A 63 7.93 -1.27 -23.57
CA ASP A 63 7.50 -2.53 -24.19
C ASP A 63 6.34 -3.22 -23.45
N ASN A 64 5.74 -2.56 -22.46
CA ASN A 64 4.74 -3.12 -21.55
C ASN A 64 5.20 -4.39 -20.78
N SER A 65 6.49 -4.72 -20.77
CA SER A 65 7.02 -5.89 -20.04
C SER A 65 6.81 -5.77 -18.53
N CYS A 66 6.77 -4.57 -18.00
CA CYS A 66 6.62 -4.21 -16.60
C CYS A 66 5.17 -4.33 -16.09
N PHE A 67 4.22 -4.73 -16.93
CA PHE A 67 2.83 -4.99 -16.54
C PHE A 67 2.49 -6.48 -16.57
N TRP A 68 1.43 -6.87 -15.86
CA TRP A 68 0.89 -8.22 -15.92
C TRP A 68 0.28 -8.51 -17.30
N LYS A 69 0.52 -9.71 -17.82
CA LYS A 69 0.11 -10.06 -19.18
C LYS A 69 -1.39 -10.31 -19.25
N LYS A 70 -2.02 -9.71 -20.26
CA LYS A 70 -3.42 -9.99 -20.62
C LYS A 70 -3.49 -11.27 -21.46
N SER A 71 -4.30 -12.22 -21.01
CA SER A 71 -4.60 -13.45 -21.72
C SER A 71 -5.57 -13.20 -22.89
N SER A 72 -5.63 -14.16 -23.82
CA SER A 72 -6.50 -14.07 -25.01
C SER A 72 -8.00 -13.99 -24.70
N ASN A 73 -8.42 -14.46 -23.52
CA ASN A 73 -9.80 -14.35 -23.03
C ASN A 73 -10.14 -12.96 -22.44
N GLY A 74 -9.24 -11.99 -22.54
CA GLY A 74 -9.46 -10.64 -22.06
C GLY A 74 -9.20 -10.43 -20.57
N LEU A 75 -8.76 -11.44 -19.83
CA LEU A 75 -8.43 -11.35 -18.40
C LEU A 75 -6.93 -11.15 -18.18
N VAL A 76 -6.58 -10.48 -17.08
CA VAL A 76 -5.20 -10.34 -16.61
C VAL A 76 -5.05 -11.18 -15.36
N GLN A 77 -4.34 -12.29 -15.48
CA GLN A 77 -4.12 -13.20 -14.36
C GLN A 77 -2.88 -12.75 -13.58
N VAL A 78 -3.05 -12.53 -12.28
CA VAL A 78 -1.99 -12.18 -11.33
C VAL A 78 -1.86 -13.34 -10.34
N PRO A 79 -0.92 -14.28 -10.56
CA PRO A 79 -0.75 -15.42 -9.68
C PRO A 79 -0.23 -14.97 -8.31
N TYR A 80 -0.71 -15.58 -7.23
CA TYR A 80 -0.25 -15.29 -5.87
C TYR A 80 -0.09 -16.54 -5.01
N VAL A 81 0.77 -16.43 -3.99
CA VAL A 81 0.84 -17.34 -2.85
C VAL A 81 0.64 -16.54 -1.56
N LEU A 82 0.05 -17.17 -0.54
CA LEU A 82 -0.11 -16.59 0.79
C LEU A 82 0.79 -17.32 1.77
N SER A 83 1.61 -16.57 2.51
CA SER A 83 2.43 -17.13 3.57
C SER A 83 1.60 -17.92 4.58
N ASN A 84 2.14 -19.02 5.07
CA ASN A 84 1.49 -19.90 6.04
C ASN A 84 1.29 -19.23 7.42
N VAL A 85 1.93 -18.09 7.66
CA VAL A 85 1.77 -17.31 8.90
C VAL A 85 0.41 -16.63 8.99
N PHE A 86 -0.26 -16.38 7.86
CA PHE A 86 -1.57 -15.73 7.84
C PHE A 86 -2.65 -16.65 8.39
N SER A 87 -3.38 -16.14 9.37
CA SER A 87 -4.55 -16.80 9.93
C SER A 87 -5.69 -16.90 8.92
N SER A 88 -6.70 -17.72 9.20
CA SER A 88 -7.89 -17.82 8.34
C SER A 88 -8.62 -16.49 8.18
N SER A 89 -8.61 -15.64 9.21
CA SER A 89 -9.19 -14.29 9.14
C SER A 89 -8.38 -13.39 8.22
N ASP A 90 -7.05 -13.37 8.33
CA ASP A 90 -6.19 -12.53 7.47
C ASP A 90 -6.35 -12.93 6.01
N ARG A 91 -6.32 -14.25 5.74
CA ARG A 91 -6.58 -14.80 4.40
C ARG A 91 -7.91 -14.34 3.84
N THR A 92 -8.96 -14.32 4.66
CA THR A 92 -10.29 -13.84 4.25
C THR A 92 -10.24 -12.36 3.88
N VAL A 93 -9.58 -11.52 4.70
CA VAL A 93 -9.40 -10.08 4.42
C VAL A 93 -8.67 -9.86 3.10
N ILE A 94 -7.53 -10.53 2.90
CA ILE A 94 -6.75 -10.46 1.65
C ILE A 94 -7.62 -10.87 0.45
N THR A 95 -8.33 -12.00 0.54
CA THR A 95 -9.15 -12.48 -0.58
C THR A 95 -10.35 -11.57 -0.86
N ASN A 96 -10.92 -10.92 0.15
CA ASN A 96 -11.99 -9.93 -0.03
C ASN A 96 -11.47 -8.67 -0.72
N ALA A 97 -10.27 -8.20 -0.37
CA ALA A 97 -9.63 -7.09 -1.07
C ALA A 97 -9.39 -7.44 -2.55
N MET A 98 -8.87 -8.64 -2.83
CA MET A 98 -8.72 -9.14 -4.20
C MET A 98 -10.05 -9.22 -4.97
N ALA A 99 -11.14 -9.64 -4.31
CA ALA A 99 -12.46 -9.75 -4.92
C ALA A 99 -13.03 -8.38 -5.38
N SER A 100 -12.66 -7.27 -4.72
CA SER A 100 -13.06 -5.93 -5.16
C SER A 100 -12.57 -5.63 -6.59
N PHE A 101 -11.36 -6.09 -6.95
CA PHE A 101 -10.83 -5.99 -8.31
C PHE A 101 -11.59 -6.85 -9.30
N HIS A 102 -11.98 -8.06 -8.91
CA HIS A 102 -12.62 -9.03 -9.80
C HIS A 102 -13.96 -8.53 -10.33
N ASN A 103 -14.70 -7.81 -9.48
CA ASN A 103 -16.04 -7.29 -9.79
C ASN A 103 -16.03 -6.04 -10.68
N LYS A 104 -14.92 -5.30 -10.72
CA LYS A 104 -14.84 -3.95 -11.31
C LYS A 104 -13.86 -3.84 -12.48
N THR A 105 -13.00 -4.85 -12.66
CA THR A 105 -11.92 -4.86 -13.65
C THR A 105 -11.73 -6.22 -14.29
N CYS A 106 -10.84 -6.32 -15.28
CA CYS A 106 -10.39 -7.60 -15.86
C CYS A 106 -9.25 -8.28 -15.09
N ILE A 107 -8.81 -7.72 -13.94
CA ILE A 107 -7.76 -8.31 -13.09
C ILE A 107 -8.31 -9.51 -12.34
N ARG A 108 -7.58 -10.63 -12.35
CA ARG A 108 -7.90 -11.86 -11.62
C ARG A 108 -6.68 -12.32 -10.83
N PHE A 109 -6.72 -12.09 -9.53
CA PHE A 109 -5.79 -12.74 -8.60
C PHE A 109 -6.13 -14.22 -8.52
N ILE A 110 -5.17 -15.08 -8.85
CA ILE A 110 -5.37 -16.54 -8.88
C ILE A 110 -4.34 -17.24 -8.00
N PRO A 111 -4.70 -18.31 -7.27
CA PRO A 111 -3.72 -19.14 -6.60
C PRO A 111 -2.69 -19.64 -7.61
N ARG A 112 -1.41 -19.41 -7.30
CA ARG A 112 -0.31 -19.83 -8.16
C ARG A 112 -0.25 -21.36 -8.23
N THR A 113 0.07 -21.87 -9.42
CA THR A 113 0.50 -23.26 -9.63
C THR A 113 1.96 -23.29 -10.04
N ASN A 114 2.27 -23.04 -11.32
CA ASN A 114 3.60 -23.12 -11.89
C ASN A 114 4.04 -21.83 -12.60
N GLN A 115 3.26 -20.74 -12.51
CA GLN A 115 3.60 -19.49 -13.17
C GLN A 115 4.94 -18.96 -12.65
N PRO A 116 5.83 -18.49 -13.55
CA PRO A 116 7.16 -18.02 -13.16
C PRO A 116 7.07 -16.68 -12.42
N ASP A 117 6.18 -15.80 -12.85
CA ASP A 117 5.94 -14.49 -12.24
C ASP A 117 4.72 -14.54 -11.33
N TYR A 118 4.86 -14.12 -10.08
CA TYR A 118 3.79 -14.19 -9.10
C TYR A 118 4.06 -13.29 -7.88
N LEU A 119 3.00 -12.96 -7.17
CA LEU A 119 3.04 -12.27 -5.89
C LEU A 119 3.27 -13.26 -4.75
N SER A 120 4.32 -13.06 -3.96
CA SER A 120 4.50 -13.71 -2.67
C SER A 120 3.95 -12.79 -1.59
N ILE A 121 2.74 -13.06 -1.12
CA ILE A 121 2.11 -12.24 -0.09
C ILE A 121 2.58 -12.73 1.26
N GLU A 122 3.25 -11.86 2.00
CA GLU A 122 3.98 -12.19 3.21
C GLU A 122 3.73 -11.16 4.31
N SER A 123 3.70 -11.63 5.57
CA SER A 123 3.73 -10.77 6.75
C SER A 123 5.19 -10.48 7.11
N GLN A 124 5.81 -9.52 6.44
CA GLN A 124 7.15 -9.04 6.76
C GLN A 124 7.10 -7.77 7.64
N ASP A 125 8.26 -7.32 8.11
CA ASP A 125 8.41 -6.03 8.78
C ASP A 125 8.13 -4.90 7.78
N GLY A 126 6.92 -4.35 7.84
CA GLY A 126 6.46 -3.26 6.97
C GLY A 126 5.41 -3.63 5.93
N CYS A 127 4.76 -2.61 5.38
CA CYS A 127 3.89 -2.68 4.23
C CYS A 127 4.62 -2.15 2.99
N PHE A 128 4.88 -3.00 2.00
CA PHE A 128 5.50 -2.54 0.77
C PHE A 128 5.20 -3.42 -0.45
N SER A 129 5.45 -2.86 -1.64
CA SER A 129 5.48 -3.63 -2.89
C SER A 129 6.42 -3.04 -3.93
N ASP A 130 6.81 -3.86 -4.89
CA ASP A 130 7.31 -3.36 -6.17
C ASP A 130 6.19 -2.66 -6.95
N VAL A 131 6.57 -1.75 -7.85
CA VAL A 131 5.61 -1.18 -8.80
C VAL A 131 5.60 -2.00 -10.09
N GLY A 132 4.45 -2.59 -10.41
CA GLY A 132 4.26 -3.43 -11.60
C GLY A 132 4.80 -4.86 -11.44
N ARG A 133 5.00 -5.54 -12.58
CA ARG A 133 5.55 -6.90 -12.66
C ARG A 133 7.07 -6.85 -12.75
N SER A 134 7.76 -7.31 -11.70
CA SER A 134 9.23 -7.33 -11.61
C SER A 134 9.89 -8.54 -12.27
N GLY A 135 9.11 -9.60 -12.51
CA GLY A 135 9.59 -10.89 -13.00
C GLY A 135 10.02 -11.81 -11.85
N GLY A 136 9.69 -13.10 -11.94
CA GLY A 136 9.89 -14.06 -10.86
C GLY A 136 8.93 -13.84 -9.68
N ALA A 137 9.34 -14.32 -8.50
CA ALA A 137 8.63 -14.05 -7.25
C ALA A 137 8.87 -12.60 -6.81
N GLN A 138 7.81 -11.83 -6.60
CA GLN A 138 7.90 -10.48 -6.01
C GLN A 138 7.09 -10.43 -4.71
N VAL A 139 7.70 -9.90 -3.65
CA VAL A 139 7.06 -9.82 -2.34
C VAL A 139 6.03 -8.69 -2.33
N LEU A 140 4.89 -8.94 -1.72
CA LEU A 140 3.84 -7.94 -1.51
C LEU A 140 3.33 -8.04 -0.07
N SER A 141 3.29 -6.92 0.62
CA SER A 141 2.52 -6.80 1.87
C SER A 141 1.05 -6.57 1.56
N GLU A 142 0.15 -7.04 2.43
CA GLU A 142 -1.29 -7.24 2.19
C GLU A 142 -2.08 -6.04 1.63
N HIS A 143 -1.57 -4.81 1.72
CA HIS A 143 -2.26 -3.57 1.33
C HIS A 143 -1.86 -3.03 -0.06
N GLU A 144 -0.83 -3.59 -0.71
CA GLU A 144 -0.14 -2.91 -1.80
C GLU A 144 -0.48 -3.44 -3.21
N LEU A 145 -1.68 -4.01 -3.39
CA LEU A 145 -2.10 -4.64 -4.64
C LEU A 145 -2.04 -3.68 -5.84
N ASN A 146 -2.39 -2.41 -5.65
CA ASN A 146 -2.34 -1.41 -6.73
C ASN A 146 -0.91 -1.08 -7.16
N HIS A 147 0.05 -1.04 -6.24
CA HIS A 147 1.47 -0.88 -6.58
C HIS A 147 1.93 -2.03 -7.47
N ALA A 148 1.63 -3.27 -7.10
CA ALA A 148 1.95 -4.44 -7.94
C ALA A 148 1.28 -4.41 -9.33
N LEU A 149 0.19 -3.68 -9.51
CA LEU A 149 -0.44 -3.46 -10.82
C LEU A 149 0.22 -2.35 -11.65
N GLY A 150 1.11 -1.55 -11.07
CA GLY A 150 1.89 -0.53 -11.76
C GLY A 150 1.52 0.91 -11.42
N PHE A 151 0.77 1.15 -10.35
CA PHE A 151 0.34 2.50 -9.95
C PHE A 151 1.25 3.08 -8.88
N TYR A 152 1.62 4.35 -9.02
CA TYR A 152 2.27 5.15 -7.97
C TYR A 152 1.21 5.88 -7.14
N HIS A 153 1.65 6.56 -6.08
CA HIS A 153 0.77 7.41 -5.30
C HIS A 153 0.19 8.59 -6.07
N GLU A 154 -1.01 8.99 -5.69
CA GLU A 154 -1.75 10.09 -6.33
C GLU A 154 -1.07 11.44 -6.10
N HIS A 155 -0.57 11.70 -4.89
CA HIS A 155 0.11 12.96 -4.53
C HIS A 155 1.47 13.14 -5.23
N SER A 156 1.98 12.08 -5.86
CA SER A 156 3.22 12.11 -6.66
C SER A 156 2.96 12.39 -8.14
N ARG A 157 1.71 12.58 -8.59
CA ARG A 157 1.40 12.93 -9.98
C ARG A 157 2.12 14.20 -10.44
N SER A 158 2.51 14.22 -11.70
CA SER A 158 3.18 15.36 -12.35
C SER A 158 2.39 16.67 -12.32
N ASP A 159 1.05 16.61 -12.20
CA ASP A 159 0.13 17.75 -12.17
C ASP A 159 -0.40 18.07 -10.76
N ARG A 160 0.10 17.41 -9.71
CA ARG A 160 -0.48 17.49 -8.35
C ARG A 160 -0.48 18.91 -7.75
N ASP A 161 0.47 19.77 -8.14
CA ASP A 161 0.57 21.15 -7.61
C ASP A 161 -0.63 22.03 -8.02
N SER A 162 -1.50 21.56 -8.93
CA SER A 162 -2.79 22.21 -9.24
C SER A 162 -3.92 21.81 -8.28
N TYR A 163 -3.68 20.85 -7.38
CA TYR A 163 -4.70 20.18 -6.55
C TYR A 163 -4.30 20.12 -5.08
N VAL A 164 -3.01 20.04 -4.75
CA VAL A 164 -2.56 20.05 -3.35
C VAL A 164 -1.35 20.95 -3.17
N THR A 165 -1.26 21.55 -1.99
CA THR A 165 -0.04 22.19 -1.49
C THR A 165 0.69 21.21 -0.59
N ILE A 166 2.02 21.14 -0.76
CA ILE A 166 2.89 20.39 0.16
C ILE A 166 3.52 21.35 1.17
N ASN A 167 3.26 21.11 2.44
CA ASN A 167 3.77 21.91 3.56
C ASN A 167 5.12 21.33 4.00
N TRP A 168 6.18 21.69 3.28
CA TRP A 168 7.53 21.12 3.41
C TRP A 168 8.17 21.31 4.80
N GLU A 169 7.71 22.28 5.57
CA GLU A 169 8.10 22.57 6.93
C GLU A 169 7.54 21.57 7.95
N ASN A 170 6.42 20.91 7.63
CA ASN A 170 5.79 19.91 8.50
C ASN A 170 6.28 18.49 8.23
N ILE A 171 7.07 18.28 7.16
CA ILE A 171 7.55 16.95 6.73
C ILE A 171 8.90 16.62 7.39
N ASP A 172 9.04 15.37 7.85
CA ASP A 172 10.33 14.82 8.31
C ASP A 172 11.41 15.05 7.25
N PRO A 173 12.52 15.75 7.57
CA PRO A 173 13.61 16.02 6.64
C PRO A 173 14.12 14.78 5.90
N SER A 174 14.15 13.62 6.55
CA SER A 174 14.58 12.34 5.96
C SER A 174 13.60 11.80 4.91
N SER A 175 12.32 12.20 4.99
CA SER A 175 11.22 11.70 4.17
C SER A 175 10.80 12.67 3.04
N LYS A 176 11.45 13.83 2.89
CA LYS A 176 11.10 14.81 1.84
C LYS A 176 11.16 14.27 0.42
N SER A 177 12.00 13.26 0.18
CA SER A 177 12.06 12.57 -1.12
C SER A 177 10.74 11.88 -1.50
N SER A 178 9.93 11.46 -0.51
CA SER A 178 8.62 10.80 -0.69
C SER A 178 7.51 11.70 -1.24
N PHE A 179 7.73 13.01 -1.30
CA PHE A 179 6.75 14.00 -1.79
C PHE A 179 7.15 14.61 -3.14
N LYS A 180 8.24 14.13 -3.73
CA LYS A 180 8.71 14.62 -5.03
C LYS A 180 7.76 14.17 -6.14
N LEU A 181 7.48 15.10 -7.06
CA LEU A 181 6.74 14.80 -8.27
C LEU A 181 7.42 13.67 -9.06
N ARG A 182 6.60 12.80 -9.64
CA ARG A 182 7.02 11.81 -10.63
C ARG A 182 6.59 12.22 -12.01
N ASN A 183 7.37 11.79 -13.00
CA ASN A 183 6.91 11.77 -14.38
C ASN A 183 5.89 10.63 -14.55
N THR A 184 4.62 10.94 -14.33
CA THR A 184 3.52 9.98 -14.34
C THR A 184 2.79 9.97 -15.69
N ASN A 185 2.41 8.77 -16.16
CA ASN A 185 1.37 8.66 -17.18
C ASN A 185 0.01 8.71 -16.48
N ASN A 186 -0.63 9.89 -16.52
CA ASN A 186 -1.91 10.13 -15.87
C ASN A 186 -3.10 9.43 -16.56
N LEU A 187 -2.88 8.69 -17.65
CA LEU A 187 -3.88 7.94 -18.42
C LEU A 187 -5.08 8.80 -18.87
N ASN A 188 -4.84 10.10 -19.07
CA ASN A 188 -5.86 11.10 -19.35
C ASN A 188 -7.04 11.02 -18.36
N THR A 189 -6.72 11.01 -17.06
CA THR A 189 -7.69 11.06 -15.95
C THR A 189 -7.39 12.26 -15.08
N THR A 190 -8.45 12.80 -14.46
CA THR A 190 -8.35 13.87 -13.47
C THR A 190 -7.59 13.39 -12.23
N TYR A 191 -7.11 14.36 -11.46
CA TYR A 191 -6.63 14.11 -10.10
C TYR A 191 -7.77 13.62 -9.22
N ASP A 192 -7.49 12.69 -8.32
CA ASP A 192 -8.48 12.05 -7.48
C ASP A 192 -8.09 12.06 -6.00
N TYR A 193 -8.63 13.02 -5.25
CA TYR A 193 -8.48 13.09 -3.80
C TYR A 193 -8.95 11.81 -3.08
N SER A 194 -9.93 11.10 -3.66
CA SER A 194 -10.50 9.88 -3.09
C SER A 194 -9.75 8.61 -3.50
N SER A 195 -8.65 8.71 -4.25
CA SER A 195 -7.86 7.54 -4.65
C SER A 195 -7.33 6.82 -3.42
N VAL A 196 -7.39 5.49 -3.43
CA VAL A 196 -6.79 4.65 -2.38
C VAL A 196 -5.26 4.83 -2.34
N MET A 197 -4.68 5.36 -3.42
CA MET A 197 -3.26 5.66 -3.57
C MET A 197 -2.89 7.08 -3.13
N HIS A 198 -3.82 7.87 -2.59
CA HIS A 198 -3.50 9.19 -2.06
C HIS A 198 -3.00 9.09 -0.62
N TYR A 199 -1.92 9.80 -0.27
CA TYR A 199 -1.53 9.94 1.13
C TYR A 199 -2.57 10.70 1.97
N GLY A 200 -2.63 10.38 3.26
CA GLY A 200 -3.35 11.19 4.24
C GLY A 200 -2.70 12.54 4.48
N ARG A 201 -3.45 13.44 5.14
CA ARG A 201 -3.05 14.83 5.39
C ARG A 201 -1.78 14.95 6.22
N THR A 202 -1.54 14.00 7.14
CA THR A 202 -0.43 14.04 8.11
C THR A 202 0.69 13.04 7.81
N ALA A 203 0.72 12.47 6.60
CA ALA A 203 1.76 11.54 6.18
C ALA A 203 3.17 12.15 6.41
N PHE A 204 4.06 11.41 7.10
CA PHE A 204 5.42 11.86 7.47
C PHE A 204 5.50 13.19 8.25
N SER A 205 4.45 13.56 8.97
CA SER A 205 4.44 14.79 9.76
C SER A 205 5.38 14.69 10.98
N ILE A 206 6.17 15.74 11.23
CA ILE A 206 7.02 15.84 12.44
C ILE A 206 6.30 16.45 13.65
N ASN A 207 5.15 17.07 13.43
CA ASN A 207 4.46 17.88 14.43
C ASN A 207 2.95 17.58 14.48
N GLY A 208 2.48 16.57 13.74
CA GLY A 208 1.07 16.22 13.63
C GLY A 208 0.25 17.19 12.76
N LEU A 209 0.88 18.23 12.19
CA LEU A 209 0.23 19.14 11.26
C LEU A 209 0.22 18.57 9.84
N ASP A 210 -0.65 19.12 9.00
CA ASP A 210 -0.80 18.70 7.62
C ASP A 210 0.49 18.86 6.84
N THR A 211 0.93 17.79 6.19
CA THR A 211 1.99 17.79 5.16
C THR A 211 1.42 17.96 3.77
N ILE A 212 0.14 17.60 3.56
CA ILE A 212 -0.61 17.78 2.32
C ILE A 212 -1.92 18.51 2.60
N THR A 213 -2.15 19.63 1.91
CA THR A 213 -3.39 20.41 2.00
C THR A 213 -4.07 20.49 0.63
N PRO A 214 -5.30 19.96 0.46
CA PRO A 214 -6.07 20.12 -0.76
C PRO A 214 -6.38 21.59 -1.09
N ILE A 215 -6.47 21.90 -2.39
CA ILE A 215 -6.83 23.22 -2.92
C ILE A 215 -7.86 23.10 -4.06
N PRO A 216 -8.71 24.12 -4.28
CA PRO A 216 -8.84 25.34 -3.47
C PRO A 216 -9.58 25.11 -2.14
N ASP A 217 -10.21 23.96 -1.95
CA ASP A 217 -10.97 23.62 -0.75
C ASP A 217 -10.16 22.69 0.17
N PRO A 218 -9.62 23.19 1.30
CA PRO A 218 -8.82 22.39 2.23
C PRO A 218 -9.63 21.37 3.05
N SER A 219 -10.97 21.42 2.98
CA SER A 219 -11.86 20.49 3.68
C SER A 219 -12.05 19.15 2.97
N VAL A 220 -11.60 19.04 1.71
CA VAL A 220 -11.67 17.80 0.94
C VAL A 220 -10.91 16.69 1.65
N GLU A 221 -11.54 15.54 1.81
CA GLU A 221 -10.92 14.37 2.43
C GLU A 221 -9.92 13.70 1.48
N ILE A 222 -8.77 13.32 2.04
CA ILE A 222 -7.70 12.57 1.35
C ILE A 222 -7.17 11.47 2.27
N GLY A 223 -6.64 10.40 1.68
CA GLY A 223 -6.03 9.29 2.44
C GLY A 223 -6.97 8.15 2.82
N GLN A 224 -8.13 8.04 2.15
CA GLN A 224 -9.04 6.91 2.37
C GLN A 224 -8.35 5.57 2.02
N ARG A 225 -8.70 4.51 2.74
CA ARG A 225 -8.19 3.13 2.54
C ARG A 225 -9.31 2.08 2.55
N THR A 226 -10.53 2.49 2.22
CA THR A 226 -11.72 1.65 2.30
C THR A 226 -11.90 0.79 1.05
N ASP A 227 -11.82 1.39 -0.14
CA ASP A 227 -11.99 0.69 -1.41
C ASP A 227 -11.36 1.50 -2.56
N LEU A 228 -11.22 0.88 -3.72
CA LEU A 228 -10.82 1.57 -4.95
C LEU A 228 -11.84 2.65 -5.31
N SER A 229 -11.36 3.85 -5.62
CA SER A 229 -12.20 4.90 -6.17
C SER A 229 -12.65 4.57 -7.60
N ALA A 230 -13.64 5.31 -8.10
CA ALA A 230 -14.07 5.19 -9.50
C ALA A 230 -12.92 5.47 -10.49
N ILE A 231 -12.01 6.39 -10.16
CA ILE A 231 -10.87 6.74 -11.00
C ILE A 231 -9.76 5.69 -10.89
N ASP A 232 -9.53 5.08 -9.72
CA ASP A 232 -8.61 3.94 -9.57
C ASP A 232 -9.02 2.80 -10.52
N ILE A 233 -10.31 2.42 -10.49
CA ILE A 233 -10.90 1.39 -11.36
C ILE A 233 -10.74 1.77 -12.83
N LEU A 234 -11.08 3.02 -13.20
CA LEU A 234 -10.96 3.52 -14.56
C LEU A 234 -9.51 3.43 -15.07
N ARG A 235 -8.53 3.79 -14.24
CA ARG A 235 -7.12 3.73 -14.58
C ARG A 235 -6.63 2.30 -14.76
N ILE A 236 -7.03 1.38 -13.89
CA ILE A 236 -6.76 -0.05 -14.06
C ILE A 236 -7.32 -0.55 -15.40
N ASN A 237 -8.58 -0.24 -15.68
CA ASN A 237 -9.24 -0.68 -16.92
C ASN A 237 -8.59 -0.07 -18.16
N LYS A 238 -8.22 1.21 -18.14
CA LYS A 238 -7.47 1.86 -19.23
C LYS A 238 -6.09 1.23 -19.44
N LEU A 239 -5.35 1.02 -18.36
CA LEU A 239 -3.99 0.48 -18.41
C LEU A 239 -3.98 -0.95 -18.98
N TYR A 240 -4.86 -1.80 -18.47
CA TYR A 240 -4.97 -3.21 -18.86
C TYR A 240 -5.95 -3.46 -20.01
N LYS A 241 -6.50 -2.39 -20.60
CA LYS A 241 -7.46 -2.41 -21.71
C LYS A 241 -8.61 -3.38 -21.48
N CYS A 242 -9.11 -3.40 -20.24
CA CYS A 242 -10.41 -3.97 -19.97
C CYS A 242 -11.45 -3.14 -20.76
#